data_AF-A0A9D2TBF9-F1
#
_entry.id   AF-A0A9D2TBF9-F1
#
_cell.length_a   1.000
_cell.length_b   1.000
_cell.length_c   1.000
_cell.angle_alpha   90.00
_cell.angle_beta   90.00
_cell.angle_gamma   90.00
#
_symmetry.space_group_name_H-M   'P 1'
#
loop_
_entity.id
_entity.type
_entity.pdbx_description
1 polymer ?
#
loop_
_entity_poly.entity_id
_entity_poly.type
_entity_poly.pdbx_seq_one_letter_code
_entity_poly.pdbx_strand_id
1 'polypeptide(L)'
;RGHRRTYIGAMPGRIMEGMKRSGASNPVMVLDEVDKLAKDYGGDPASALLEVLDPEQNNSFTDHYMNVPYDLSNVLFVCTANSTDTIPEPLLNRMEVISFPGYTAVEKLHIAQKHLIPKALVSMGIKKEQLAVTEEALKKIISEYTMESGVRGLKKQIDTLCRSAAVKLVKKEADTLTVTADGLNDYLGKSHLHHELKLKEKTPGVVTGLAWTAAGGEILFIESKLTQGKGNLLITGQLGDVMKESVQIALSLVKSLYPEETAVLENHDMHLHVPAGAVPKDGPSAGITIVTALASLVTGKAADTECAMTGEVSLRGGILPIGGLPEKLMAAQRAGISRVFIPYDNLEDLDDVADEVKEKLEILPVKKVSDVLEQVLEK
;
A
#
# COMPACT_ATOMS: atom_id res chain seq x y z
N ARG A 1 22.81 19.82 -12.89
CA ARG A 1 23.68 21.02 -12.93
C ARG A 1 22.98 22.14 -13.70
N GLY A 2 23.45 23.38 -13.61
CA GLY A 2 22.96 24.54 -14.37
C GLY A 2 23.46 24.58 -15.81
N HIS A 3 23.20 25.70 -16.50
CA HIS A 3 23.65 25.94 -17.86
C HIS A 3 25.05 26.57 -17.87
N ARG A 4 25.84 26.32 -18.93
CA ARG A 4 27.07 27.10 -19.16
C ARG A 4 26.72 28.58 -19.38
N ARG A 5 27.52 29.49 -18.81
CA ARG A 5 27.33 30.95 -18.94
C ARG A 5 27.28 31.47 -20.38
N THR A 6 27.76 30.70 -21.34
CA THR A 6 27.75 31.05 -22.77
C THR A 6 26.35 31.05 -23.39
N TYR A 7 25.35 30.45 -22.75
CA TYR A 7 23.97 30.43 -23.25
C TYR A 7 23.17 31.66 -22.81
N ILE A 8 22.40 32.24 -23.74
CA ILE A 8 21.45 33.31 -23.43
C ILE A 8 20.38 32.75 -22.48
N GLY A 9 20.19 33.38 -21.32
CA GLY A 9 19.27 32.90 -20.29
C GLY A 9 19.85 31.81 -19.38
N ALA A 10 21.17 31.61 -19.36
CA ALA A 10 21.81 30.63 -18.49
C ALA A 10 21.48 30.87 -17.01
N MET A 11 21.12 29.78 -16.32
CA MET A 11 20.75 29.76 -14.91
C MET A 11 21.60 28.73 -14.16
N PRO A 12 21.94 28.97 -12.88
CA PRO A 12 22.58 27.98 -12.02
C PRO A 12 21.68 26.77 -11.78
N GLY A 13 22.28 25.64 -11.41
CA GLY A 13 21.54 24.44 -11.05
C GLY A 13 20.72 24.62 -9.77
N ARG A 14 19.69 23.78 -9.60
CA ARG A 14 18.79 23.80 -8.45
C ARG A 14 19.50 23.67 -7.09
N ILE A 15 20.58 22.89 -7.02
CA ILE A 15 21.39 22.76 -5.79
C ILE A 15 21.99 24.12 -5.40
N MET A 16 22.62 24.83 -6.35
CA MET A 16 23.22 26.14 -6.11
C MET A 16 22.16 27.22 -5.82
N GLU A 17 21.00 27.14 -6.47
CA GLU A 17 19.86 28.01 -6.15
C GLU A 17 19.36 27.77 -4.71
N GLY A 18 19.30 26.50 -4.29
CA GLY A 18 18.98 26.09 -2.93
C GLY A 18 19.97 26.64 -1.89
N MET A 19 21.28 26.49 -2.15
CA MET A 19 22.34 27.07 -1.30
C MET A 19 22.18 28.58 -1.17
N LYS A 20 22.02 29.28 -2.29
CA LYS A 20 21.81 30.74 -2.30
C LYS A 20 20.59 31.15 -1.50
N ARG A 21 19.46 30.44 -1.66
CA ARG A 21 18.21 30.73 -0.94
C ARG A 21 18.34 30.46 0.56
N SER A 22 19.09 29.43 0.95
CA SER A 22 19.30 29.09 2.36
C SER A 22 20.13 30.14 3.12
N GLY A 23 21.09 30.78 2.44
CA GLY A 23 22.03 31.72 3.06
C GLY A 23 22.98 31.08 4.08
N ALA A 24 23.02 29.75 4.18
CA ALA A 24 23.87 28.99 5.11
C ALA A 24 24.78 28.03 4.33
N SER A 25 25.92 27.67 4.92
CA SER A 25 26.88 26.72 4.34
C SER A 25 26.57 25.25 4.69
N ASN A 26 25.71 25.01 5.68
CA ASN A 26 25.32 23.69 6.17
C ASN A 26 23.78 23.50 6.26
N PRO A 27 23.01 23.84 5.20
CA PRO A 27 21.56 23.64 5.23
C PRO A 27 21.19 22.15 5.23
N VAL A 28 19.95 21.88 5.66
CA VAL A 28 19.26 20.62 5.35
C VAL A 28 18.59 20.80 4.00
N MET A 29 18.92 19.94 3.04
CA MET A 29 18.36 19.97 1.69
C MET A 29 17.54 18.71 1.45
N VAL A 30 16.23 18.89 1.25
CA VAL A 30 15.32 17.80 0.89
C VAL A 30 15.26 17.66 -0.63
N LEU A 31 15.60 16.48 -1.13
CA LEU A 31 15.44 16.08 -2.51
C LEU A 31 14.20 15.19 -2.61
N ASP A 32 13.12 15.76 -3.14
CA ASP A 32 11.82 15.10 -3.18
C ASP A 32 11.65 14.24 -4.43
N GLU A 33 11.04 13.07 -4.31
CA GLU A 33 10.70 12.13 -5.39
C GLU A 33 11.90 11.71 -6.27
N VAL A 34 13.00 11.26 -5.65
CA VAL A 34 14.21 10.81 -6.37
C VAL A 34 13.99 9.52 -7.19
N ASP A 35 12.91 8.79 -6.91
CA ASP A 35 12.44 7.63 -7.66
C ASP A 35 11.92 7.99 -9.06
N LYS A 36 11.59 9.27 -9.31
CA LYS A 36 11.05 9.76 -10.58
C LYS A 36 12.08 10.44 -11.47
N LEU A 37 13.37 10.22 -11.22
CA LEU A 37 14.44 10.74 -12.05
C LEU A 37 14.39 10.12 -13.46
N ALA A 38 13.92 10.89 -14.44
CA ALA A 38 13.91 10.49 -15.83
C ALA A 38 15.24 10.80 -16.52
N LYS A 39 15.67 9.89 -17.41
CA LYS A 39 16.73 10.18 -18.39
C LYS A 39 16.13 10.95 -19.55
N ASP A 40 16.42 12.24 -19.61
CA ASP A 40 16.04 13.07 -20.76
C ASP A 40 17.22 13.25 -21.74
N TYR A 41 16.90 13.70 -22.96
CA TYR A 41 17.85 14.01 -24.04
C TYR A 41 18.98 15.00 -23.63
N GLY A 42 18.88 15.67 -22.47
CA GLY A 42 19.87 16.62 -21.94
C GLY A 42 20.96 16.03 -21.02
N GLY A 43 20.94 14.71 -20.74
CA GLY A 43 21.94 14.02 -19.92
C GLY A 43 21.35 13.22 -18.76
N ASP A 44 22.20 12.55 -17.99
CA ASP A 44 21.78 11.70 -16.87
C ASP A 44 21.77 12.50 -15.54
N PRO A 45 20.61 12.91 -15.01
CA PRO A 45 20.53 13.63 -13.74
C PRO A 45 21.04 12.80 -12.56
N ALA A 46 21.01 11.46 -12.64
CA ALA A 46 21.55 10.60 -11.59
C ALA A 46 23.06 10.78 -11.44
N SER A 47 23.78 11.01 -12.55
CA SER A 47 25.23 11.27 -12.49
C SER A 47 25.59 12.55 -11.73
N ALA A 48 24.77 13.60 -11.87
CA ALA A 48 24.96 14.84 -11.14
C ALA A 48 24.61 14.69 -9.66
N LEU A 49 23.64 13.84 -9.32
CA LEU A 49 23.32 13.53 -7.93
C LEU A 49 24.39 12.67 -7.27
N LEU A 50 25.01 11.74 -8.00
CA LEU A 50 26.13 10.96 -7.49
C LEU A 50 27.27 11.87 -7.02
N GLU A 51 27.66 12.85 -7.83
CA GLU A 51 28.71 13.81 -7.46
C GLU A 51 28.33 14.66 -6.22
N VAL A 52 27.05 15.00 -6.06
CA VAL A 52 26.55 15.82 -4.94
C VAL A 52 26.44 15.01 -3.65
N LEU A 53 26.03 13.74 -3.75
CA LEU A 53 25.77 12.86 -2.61
C LEU A 53 26.98 12.04 -2.20
N ASP A 54 27.99 11.89 -3.08
CA ASP A 54 29.22 11.18 -2.77
C ASP A 54 30.12 12.03 -1.84
N PRO A 55 30.36 11.59 -0.58
CA PRO A 55 31.20 12.33 0.37
C PRO A 55 32.64 12.56 -0.11
N GLU A 56 33.12 11.77 -1.08
CA GLU A 56 34.47 11.94 -1.64
C GLU A 56 34.54 13.02 -2.73
N GLN A 57 33.40 13.38 -3.34
CA GLN A 57 33.33 14.30 -4.49
C GLN A 57 32.63 15.62 -4.16
N ASN A 58 31.73 15.64 -3.17
CA ASN A 58 30.87 16.77 -2.90
C ASN A 58 31.61 18.02 -2.38
N ASN A 59 32.84 17.88 -1.89
CA ASN A 59 33.73 18.97 -1.47
C ASN A 59 34.18 19.88 -2.63
N SER A 60 34.06 19.42 -3.87
CA SER A 60 34.54 20.10 -5.06
C SER A 60 33.50 20.13 -6.19
N PHE A 61 32.21 20.03 -5.82
CA PHE A 61 31.10 20.02 -6.77
C PHE A 61 31.15 21.23 -7.70
N THR A 62 31.10 20.98 -9.01
CA THR A 62 31.23 22.04 -10.02
C THR A 62 29.96 22.17 -10.87
N ASP A 63 29.18 23.21 -10.57
CA ASP A 63 28.05 23.63 -11.40
C ASP A 63 28.53 24.35 -12.68
N HIS A 64 27.95 24.01 -13.84
CA HIS A 64 28.38 24.58 -15.13
C HIS A 64 28.18 26.10 -15.23
N TYR A 65 27.26 26.68 -14.46
CA TYR A 65 27.02 28.12 -14.45
C TYR A 65 28.06 28.86 -13.61
N MET A 66 28.44 28.28 -12.47
CA MET A 66 29.41 28.90 -11.55
C MET A 66 30.84 28.67 -12.04
N ASN A 67 31.12 27.48 -12.58
CA ASN A 67 32.42 27.02 -13.07
C ASN A 67 33.56 27.21 -12.04
N VAL A 68 33.20 27.12 -10.76
CA VAL A 68 34.12 27.10 -9.61
C VAL A 68 33.68 25.96 -8.69
N PRO A 69 34.62 25.24 -8.07
CA PRO A 69 34.28 24.20 -7.11
C PRO A 69 33.59 24.82 -5.89
N TYR A 70 32.53 24.17 -5.43
CA TYR A 70 31.78 24.56 -4.25
C TYR A 70 31.71 23.37 -3.29
N ASP A 71 32.02 23.62 -2.02
CA ASP A 71 32.05 22.61 -0.98
C ASP A 71 30.64 22.35 -0.43
N LEU A 72 30.12 21.13 -0.66
CA LEU A 72 28.83 20.66 -0.15
C LEU A 72 28.98 19.63 0.99
N SER A 73 30.19 19.41 1.51
CA SER A 73 30.47 18.36 2.51
C SER A 73 29.66 18.49 3.80
N ASN A 74 29.27 19.73 4.16
CA ASN A 74 28.51 20.04 5.38
C ASN A 74 26.99 20.14 5.14
N VAL A 75 26.52 19.85 3.94
CA VAL A 75 25.09 19.86 3.61
C VAL A 75 24.48 18.51 3.97
N LEU A 76 23.42 18.52 4.78
CA LEU A 76 22.65 17.30 5.07
C LEU A 76 21.61 17.10 3.98
N PHE A 77 21.80 16.07 3.15
CA PHE A 77 20.82 15.68 2.14
C PHE A 77 19.83 14.66 2.69
N VAL A 78 18.55 14.93 2.49
CA VAL A 78 17.45 14.01 2.81
C VAL A 78 16.70 13.72 1.52
N CYS A 79 16.74 12.48 1.05
CA CYS A 79 16.04 12.05 -0.15
C CYS A 79 14.71 11.38 0.21
N THR A 80 13.65 11.67 -0.54
CA THR A 80 12.37 10.95 -0.43
C THR A 80 12.08 10.19 -1.72
N ALA A 81 11.47 9.01 -1.58
CA ALA A 81 11.07 8.15 -2.69
C ALA A 81 9.84 7.35 -2.29
N ASN A 82 9.00 6.95 -3.27
CA ASN A 82 7.88 6.05 -3.02
C ASN A 82 8.27 4.58 -3.19
N SER A 83 9.25 4.30 -4.05
CA SER A 83 9.86 2.97 -4.22
C SER A 83 11.36 3.11 -4.45
N THR A 84 12.13 2.13 -3.95
CA THR A 84 13.56 1.99 -4.23
C THR A 84 13.85 1.34 -5.59
N ASP A 85 12.87 0.65 -6.18
CA ASP A 85 13.07 -0.19 -7.37
C ASP A 85 13.49 0.61 -8.62
N THR A 86 13.06 1.88 -8.68
CA THR A 86 13.38 2.77 -9.81
C THR A 86 14.61 3.64 -9.54
N ILE A 87 15.17 3.60 -8.33
CA ILE A 87 16.36 4.37 -7.99
C ILE A 87 17.60 3.64 -8.52
N PRO A 88 18.51 4.33 -9.23
CA PRO A 88 19.77 3.74 -9.67
C PRO A 88 20.56 3.16 -8.49
N GLU A 89 20.95 1.89 -8.59
CA GLU A 89 21.74 1.17 -7.56
C GLU A 89 22.99 1.96 -7.07
N PRO A 90 23.75 2.67 -7.92
CA PRO A 90 24.88 3.48 -7.44
C PRO A 90 24.49 4.60 -6.46
N LEU A 91 23.28 5.14 -6.57
CA LEU A 91 22.75 6.16 -5.65
C LEU A 91 22.29 5.48 -4.36
N LEU A 92 21.54 4.39 -4.48
CA LEU A 92 20.99 3.67 -3.33
C LEU A 92 22.09 3.15 -2.39
N ASN A 93 23.20 2.63 -2.95
CA ASN A 93 24.35 2.15 -2.19
C ASN A 93 25.09 3.25 -1.38
N ARG A 94 24.78 4.53 -1.63
CA ARG A 94 25.33 5.69 -0.92
C ARG A 94 24.32 6.33 0.04
N MET A 95 23.14 5.72 0.19
CA MET A 95 22.06 6.23 1.03
C MET A 95 21.81 5.27 2.20
N GLU A 96 21.45 5.83 3.35
CA GLU A 96 20.81 5.06 4.40
C GLU A 96 19.30 5.05 4.13
N VAL A 97 18.74 3.86 3.91
CA VAL A 97 17.32 3.70 3.59
C VAL A 97 16.54 3.58 4.89
N ILE A 98 15.63 4.54 5.11
CA ILE A 98 14.68 4.51 6.23
C ILE A 98 13.30 4.28 5.63
N SER A 99 12.72 3.12 5.87
CA SER A 99 11.37 2.77 5.42
C SER A 99 10.33 3.39 6.35
N PHE A 100 9.29 3.98 5.77
CA PHE A 100 8.14 4.49 6.51
C PHE A 100 6.88 3.76 6.03
N PRO A 101 6.32 2.85 6.84
CA PRO A 101 5.07 2.20 6.48
C PRO A 101 3.91 3.21 6.48
N GLY A 102 2.78 2.78 5.91
CA GLY A 102 1.53 3.53 6.00
C GLY A 102 1.04 3.71 7.43
N TYR A 103 0.10 4.64 7.62
CA TYR A 103 -0.50 4.87 8.94
C TYR A 103 -1.65 3.91 9.23
N THR A 104 -1.75 3.45 10.47
CA THR A 104 -2.93 2.74 10.96
C THR A 104 -4.15 3.67 11.08
N ALA A 105 -5.34 3.10 11.23
CA ALA A 105 -6.55 3.91 11.43
C ALA A 105 -6.48 4.79 12.69
N VAL A 106 -5.82 4.29 13.75
CA VAL A 106 -5.66 5.01 15.02
C VAL A 106 -4.64 6.13 14.88
N GLU A 107 -3.52 5.89 14.19
CA GLU A 107 -2.54 6.93 13.88
C GLU A 107 -3.15 8.04 13.03
N LYS A 108 -3.90 7.68 11.98
CA LYS A 108 -4.63 8.65 11.14
C LYS A 108 -5.60 9.51 11.94
N LEU A 109 -6.31 8.93 12.90
CA LEU A 109 -7.20 9.66 13.79
C LEU A 109 -6.44 10.72 14.59
N HIS A 110 -5.32 10.33 15.21
CA HIS A 110 -4.48 11.26 15.97
C HIS A 110 -3.85 12.34 15.09
N ILE A 111 -3.37 11.98 13.89
CA ILE A 111 -2.84 12.95 12.92
C ILE A 111 -3.91 13.95 12.50
N ALA A 112 -5.14 13.48 12.25
CA ALA A 112 -6.27 14.33 11.92
C ALA A 112 -6.56 15.35 13.03
N GLN A 113 -6.66 14.88 14.28
CA GLN A 113 -6.96 15.72 15.44
C GLN A 113 -5.84 16.71 15.76
N LYS A 114 -4.57 16.25 15.78
CA LYS A 114 -3.41 17.06 16.19
C LYS A 114 -2.96 18.04 15.11
N HIS A 115 -3.08 17.67 13.82
CA HIS A 115 -2.45 18.41 12.74
C HIS A 115 -3.39 18.84 11.62
N LEU A 116 -4.23 17.95 11.10
CA LEU A 116 -5.01 18.26 9.90
C LEU A 116 -6.16 19.22 10.19
N ILE A 117 -6.97 18.96 11.22
CA ILE A 117 -8.10 19.82 11.59
C ILE A 117 -7.63 21.23 11.97
N PRO A 118 -6.62 21.42 12.85
CA PRO A 118 -6.14 22.77 13.18
C PRO A 118 -5.66 23.53 11.95
N LYS A 119 -4.90 22.88 11.05
CA LYS A 119 -4.44 23.51 9.80
C LYS A 119 -5.60 23.89 8.87
N ALA A 120 -6.58 23.01 8.72
CA ALA A 120 -7.76 23.26 7.90
C ALA A 120 -8.58 24.44 8.44
N LEU A 121 -8.85 24.49 9.74
CA LEU A 121 -9.54 25.59 10.42
C LEU A 121 -8.86 26.94 10.15
N VAL A 122 -7.53 27.01 10.34
CA VAL A 122 -6.74 28.23 10.09
C VAL A 122 -6.84 28.66 8.62
N SER A 123 -6.67 27.72 7.68
CA SER A 123 -6.73 28.03 6.25
C SER A 123 -8.10 28.55 5.79
N MET A 124 -9.18 28.15 6.48
CA MET A 124 -10.56 28.53 6.17
C MET A 124 -11.06 29.70 7.04
N GLY A 125 -10.24 30.21 7.96
CA GLY A 125 -10.59 31.31 8.85
C GLY A 125 -11.68 30.97 9.89
N ILE A 126 -11.84 29.70 10.25
CA ILE A 126 -12.81 29.24 11.23
C ILE A 126 -12.17 29.25 12.63
N LYS A 127 -12.81 29.87 13.62
CA LYS A 127 -12.34 29.81 15.01
C LYS A 127 -12.59 28.42 15.60
N LYS A 128 -11.71 27.97 16.50
CA LYS A 128 -11.75 26.62 17.07
C LYS A 128 -13.08 26.31 17.77
N GLU A 129 -13.74 27.32 18.33
CA GLU A 129 -15.01 27.19 19.04
C GLU A 129 -16.22 27.07 18.10
N GLN A 130 -16.07 27.44 16.83
CA GLN A 130 -17.16 27.47 15.85
C GLN A 130 -17.38 26.14 15.14
N LEU A 131 -16.39 25.24 15.15
CA LEU A 131 -16.49 23.94 14.49
C LEU A 131 -15.83 22.84 15.34
N ALA A 132 -16.64 21.89 15.79
CA ALA A 132 -16.18 20.65 16.41
C ALA A 132 -16.46 19.47 15.48
N VAL A 133 -15.49 18.57 15.31
CA VAL A 133 -15.68 17.31 14.59
C VAL A 133 -15.53 16.18 15.61
N THR A 134 -16.56 15.35 15.73
CA THR A 134 -16.55 14.21 16.67
C THR A 134 -15.55 13.14 16.22
N GLU A 135 -15.04 12.37 17.19
CA GLU A 135 -14.12 11.27 16.90
C GLU A 135 -14.76 10.21 15.98
N GLU A 136 -16.03 9.88 16.22
CA GLU A 136 -16.78 8.94 15.39
C GLU A 136 -16.95 9.43 13.95
N ALA A 137 -17.13 10.75 13.75
CA ALA A 137 -17.12 11.32 12.41
C ALA A 137 -15.75 11.15 11.73
N LEU A 138 -14.65 11.35 12.46
CA LEU A 138 -13.30 11.15 11.88
C LEU A 138 -13.03 9.69 11.54
N LYS A 139 -13.41 8.76 12.43
CA LYS A 139 -13.33 7.31 12.14
C LYS A 139 -14.10 6.96 10.87
N LYS A 140 -15.32 7.49 10.73
CA LYS A 140 -16.14 7.29 9.53
C LYS A 140 -15.55 7.92 8.27
N ILE A 141 -14.89 9.08 8.36
CA ILE A 141 -14.15 9.66 7.21
C ILE A 141 -13.00 8.72 6.81
N ILE A 142 -12.23 8.23 7.78
CA ILE A 142 -11.09 7.34 7.54
C ILE A 142 -11.57 6.04 6.88
N SER A 143 -12.65 5.43 7.38
CA SER A 143 -13.15 4.17 6.84
C SER A 143 -13.94 4.35 5.54
N GLU A 144 -14.86 5.31 5.43
CA GLU A 144 -15.82 5.36 4.30
C GLU A 144 -15.47 6.40 3.24
N TYR A 145 -14.59 7.37 3.51
CA TYR A 145 -14.30 8.47 2.58
C TYR A 145 -12.82 8.51 2.13
N THR A 146 -11.99 7.60 2.64
CA THR A 146 -10.59 7.47 2.25
C THR A 146 -10.18 6.01 1.98
N MET A 147 -9.28 5.82 1.03
CA MET A 147 -8.66 4.53 0.70
C MET A 147 -7.22 4.81 0.26
N GLU A 148 -6.32 4.84 1.23
CA GLU A 148 -4.90 5.13 1.05
C GLU A 148 -4.12 4.63 2.28
N SER A 149 -2.80 4.49 2.17
CA SER A 149 -1.89 4.24 3.30
C SER A 149 -1.55 5.54 4.05
N GLY A 150 -1.52 6.68 3.34
CA GLY A 150 -1.23 8.00 3.88
C GLY A 150 -2.44 8.76 4.46
N VAL A 151 -2.32 10.08 4.50
CA VAL A 151 -3.35 11.02 4.98
C VAL A 151 -3.71 12.11 3.96
N ARG A 152 -3.37 11.94 2.69
CA ARG A 152 -3.56 12.97 1.66
C ARG A 152 -5.03 13.14 1.29
N GLY A 153 -5.71 12.03 1.02
CA GLY A 153 -7.16 11.96 0.87
C GLY A 153 -7.88 12.39 2.15
N LEU A 154 -7.44 11.92 3.33
CA LEU A 154 -7.99 12.35 4.62
C LEU A 154 -7.94 13.88 4.78
N LYS A 155 -6.79 14.50 4.50
CA LYS A 155 -6.65 15.95 4.48
C LYS A 155 -7.63 16.60 3.51
N LYS A 156 -7.77 16.07 2.30
CA LYS A 156 -8.71 16.62 1.30
C LYS A 156 -10.17 16.55 1.78
N GLN A 157 -10.57 15.47 2.45
CA GLN A 157 -11.91 15.35 3.03
C GLN A 157 -12.12 16.35 4.17
N ILE A 158 -11.15 16.48 5.08
CA ILE A 158 -11.21 17.47 6.16
C ILE A 158 -11.29 18.90 5.60
N ASP A 159 -10.45 19.24 4.61
CA ASP A 159 -10.48 20.55 3.94
C ASP A 159 -11.85 20.83 3.30
N THR A 160 -12.48 19.80 2.71
CA THR A 160 -13.81 19.90 2.10
C THR A 160 -14.91 20.09 3.16
N LEU A 161 -14.86 19.33 4.25
CA LEU A 161 -15.76 19.48 5.40
C LEU A 161 -15.67 20.88 6.00
N CYS A 162 -14.45 21.37 6.26
CA CYS A 162 -14.24 22.71 6.81
C CYS A 162 -14.73 23.79 5.85
N ARG A 163 -14.52 23.64 4.53
CA ARG A 163 -15.04 24.58 3.52
C ARG A 163 -16.58 24.62 3.53
N SER A 164 -17.23 23.46 3.55
CA SER A 164 -18.70 23.37 3.64
C SER A 164 -19.22 23.99 4.94
N ALA A 165 -18.54 23.76 6.06
CA ALA A 165 -18.87 24.38 7.35
C ALA A 165 -18.70 25.90 7.33
N ALA A 166 -17.62 26.42 6.73
CA ALA A 166 -17.40 27.87 6.59
C ALA A 166 -18.57 28.55 5.84
N VAL A 167 -19.07 27.93 4.77
CA VAL A 167 -20.23 28.46 4.03
C VAL A 167 -21.47 28.54 4.91
N LYS A 168 -21.75 27.50 5.71
CA LYS A 168 -22.90 27.49 6.64
C LYS A 168 -22.78 28.57 7.72
N LEU A 169 -21.57 28.75 8.28
CA LEU A 169 -21.29 29.80 9.27
C LEU A 169 -21.46 31.21 8.67
N VAL A 170 -20.98 31.45 7.45
CA VAL A 170 -21.12 32.74 6.76
C VAL A 170 -22.58 33.06 6.45
N LYS A 171 -23.38 32.05 6.07
CA LYS A 171 -24.83 32.17 5.88
C LYS A 171 -25.61 32.38 7.18
N LYS A 172 -24.94 32.31 8.34
CA LYS A 172 -25.54 32.39 9.68
C LYS A 172 -26.63 31.34 9.92
N GLU A 173 -26.45 30.15 9.35
CA GLU A 173 -27.34 29.01 9.61
C GLU A 173 -27.17 28.49 11.05
N ALA A 174 -25.97 28.68 11.63
CA ALA A 174 -25.66 28.44 13.04
C ALA A 174 -24.41 29.24 13.45
N ASP A 175 -24.30 29.60 14.74
CA ASP A 175 -23.09 30.25 15.29
C ASP A 175 -21.95 29.26 15.60
N THR A 176 -22.33 28.01 15.90
CA THR A 176 -21.42 26.89 16.18
C THR A 176 -21.93 25.62 15.52
N LEU A 177 -21.03 24.83 14.93
CA LEU A 177 -21.35 23.58 14.25
C LEU A 177 -20.63 22.41 14.93
N THR A 178 -21.36 21.30 15.13
CA THR A 178 -20.77 20.03 15.54
C THR A 178 -21.06 18.99 14.47
N VAL A 179 -20.01 18.41 13.89
CA VAL A 179 -20.13 17.38 12.86
C VAL A 179 -20.07 16.00 13.50
N THR A 180 -21.21 15.29 13.43
CA THR A 180 -21.40 13.91 13.87
C THR A 180 -21.30 12.94 12.69
N ALA A 181 -21.14 11.64 12.97
CA ALA A 181 -21.02 10.61 11.94
C ALA A 181 -22.25 10.51 11.02
N ASP A 182 -23.44 10.79 11.53
CA ASP A 182 -24.69 10.77 10.75
C ASP A 182 -24.82 12.00 9.85
N GLY A 183 -24.34 13.16 10.32
CA GLY A 183 -24.38 14.43 9.59
C GLY A 183 -23.31 14.58 8.51
N LEU A 184 -22.34 13.65 8.38
CA LEU A 184 -21.24 13.75 7.42
C LEU A 184 -21.68 13.91 5.97
N ASN A 185 -22.79 13.25 5.59
CA ASN A 185 -23.33 13.30 4.24
C ASN A 185 -23.69 14.73 3.81
N ASP A 186 -24.08 15.60 4.74
CA ASP A 186 -24.42 16.99 4.45
C ASP A 186 -23.20 17.86 4.13
N TYR A 187 -22.00 17.38 4.46
CA TYR A 187 -20.74 18.10 4.25
C TYR A 187 -19.92 17.51 3.12
N LEU A 188 -19.87 16.18 3.03
CA LEU A 188 -19.01 15.43 2.10
C LEU A 188 -19.79 14.75 0.96
N GLY A 189 -21.12 14.72 1.03
CA GLY A 189 -21.95 13.89 0.15
C GLY A 189 -21.94 12.42 0.57
N LYS A 190 -22.57 11.57 -0.25
CA LYS A 190 -22.59 10.12 -0.02
C LYS A 190 -21.19 9.54 -0.14
N SER A 191 -20.85 8.61 0.74
CA SER A 191 -19.64 7.79 0.55
C SER A 191 -19.72 7.06 -0.80
N HIS A 192 -18.59 7.05 -1.51
CA HIS A 192 -18.41 6.33 -2.76
C HIS A 192 -17.46 5.13 -2.61
N LEU A 193 -16.91 4.91 -1.40
CA LEU A 193 -15.93 3.86 -1.14
C LEU A 193 -16.57 2.77 -0.29
N HIS A 194 -16.51 1.56 -0.81
CA HIS A 194 -16.84 0.35 -0.07
C HIS A 194 -15.54 -0.41 0.14
N HIS A 195 -15.09 -0.51 1.39
CA HIS A 195 -14.07 -1.51 1.72
C HIS A 195 -14.74 -2.87 1.75
N GLU A 196 -14.08 -3.88 1.17
CA GLU A 196 -14.50 -5.24 1.39
C GLU A 196 -14.34 -5.58 2.87
N LEU A 197 -15.43 -6.02 3.49
CA LEU A 197 -15.46 -6.59 4.81
C LEU A 197 -15.31 -8.10 4.68
N LYS A 198 -14.86 -8.78 5.74
CA LYS A 198 -14.84 -10.24 5.77
C LYS A 198 -16.14 -10.88 5.29
N LEU A 199 -16.01 -12.07 4.71
CA LEU A 199 -17.16 -12.87 4.26
C LEU A 199 -18.14 -13.08 5.42
N LYS A 200 -19.44 -13.01 5.12
CA LYS A 200 -20.50 -13.28 6.10
C LYS A 200 -20.90 -14.75 6.14
N GLU A 201 -20.72 -15.45 5.02
CA GLU A 201 -21.14 -16.83 4.82
C GLU A 201 -19.97 -17.66 4.31
N LYS A 202 -19.88 -18.90 4.81
CA LYS A 202 -18.89 -19.88 4.36
C LYS A 202 -19.33 -20.47 3.03
N THR A 203 -18.55 -20.24 1.97
CA THR A 203 -18.83 -20.75 0.63
C THR A 203 -17.66 -21.60 0.15
N PRO A 204 -17.85 -22.90 -0.19
CA PRO A 204 -16.81 -23.71 -0.78
C PRO A 204 -16.25 -23.06 -2.06
N GLY A 205 -14.93 -23.05 -2.18
CA GLY A 205 -14.24 -22.43 -3.31
C GLY A 205 -14.01 -20.93 -3.19
N VAL A 206 -14.39 -20.28 -2.09
CA VAL A 206 -14.15 -18.86 -1.84
C VAL A 206 -13.24 -18.67 -0.62
N VAL A 207 -12.12 -17.97 -0.78
CA VAL A 207 -11.12 -17.78 0.28
C VAL A 207 -10.61 -16.34 0.30
N THR A 208 -10.43 -15.79 1.49
CA THR A 208 -9.86 -14.45 1.68
C THR A 208 -8.33 -14.47 1.54
N GLY A 209 -7.82 -13.74 0.56
CA GLY A 209 -6.39 -13.44 0.38
C GLY A 209 -6.05 -12.01 0.78
N LEU A 210 -4.76 -11.75 0.98
CA LEU A 210 -4.23 -10.42 1.22
C LEU A 210 -3.39 -9.96 0.03
N ALA A 211 -3.67 -8.75 -0.45
CA ALA A 211 -2.94 -8.12 -1.53
C ALA A 211 -2.29 -6.83 -1.07
N TRP A 212 -1.19 -6.50 -1.74
CA TRP A 212 -0.54 -5.20 -1.62
C TRP A 212 -0.81 -4.41 -2.90
N THR A 213 -1.26 -3.17 -2.74
CA THR A 213 -1.48 -2.24 -3.85
C THR A 213 -0.70 -0.95 -3.59
N ALA A 214 -0.54 -0.11 -4.62
CA ALA A 214 0.05 1.22 -4.45
C ALA A 214 -0.72 2.12 -3.47
N ALA A 215 -1.99 1.84 -3.20
CA ALA A 215 -2.80 2.55 -2.21
C ALA A 215 -2.68 1.96 -0.79
N GLY A 216 -1.89 0.89 -0.62
CA GLY A 216 -1.76 0.12 0.62
C GLY A 216 -2.32 -1.30 0.49
N GLY A 217 -2.44 -2.00 1.61
CA GLY A 217 -2.95 -3.37 1.63
C GLY A 217 -4.47 -3.44 1.50
N GLU A 218 -4.96 -4.51 0.86
CA GLU A 218 -6.37 -4.83 0.65
C GLU A 218 -6.64 -6.32 0.87
N ILE A 219 -7.88 -6.67 1.25
CA ILE A 219 -8.34 -8.07 1.20
C ILE A 219 -8.93 -8.35 -0.18
N LEU A 220 -8.82 -9.59 -0.65
CA LEU A 220 -9.44 -10.03 -1.91
C LEU A 220 -10.08 -11.39 -1.70
N PHE A 221 -11.24 -11.62 -2.32
CA PHE A 221 -11.87 -12.95 -2.33
C PHE A 221 -11.46 -13.72 -3.57
N ILE A 222 -10.64 -14.76 -3.41
CA ILE A 222 -10.35 -15.66 -4.52
C ILE A 222 -11.51 -16.64 -4.63
N GLU A 223 -12.18 -16.62 -5.78
CA GLU A 223 -13.35 -17.44 -6.06
C GLU A 223 -13.02 -18.52 -7.07
N SER A 224 -13.54 -19.72 -6.85
CA SER A 224 -13.38 -20.86 -7.75
C SER A 224 -14.69 -21.60 -7.93
N LYS A 225 -14.96 -22.07 -9.15
CA LYS A 225 -16.19 -22.77 -9.48
C LYS A 225 -15.97 -23.85 -10.54
N LEU A 226 -16.74 -24.94 -10.42
CA LEU A 226 -16.81 -25.98 -11.44
C LEU A 226 -17.96 -25.71 -12.40
N THR A 227 -17.70 -25.92 -13.69
CA THR A 227 -18.69 -25.88 -14.76
C THR A 227 -18.52 -27.11 -15.63
N GLN A 228 -19.59 -27.63 -16.22
CA GLN A 228 -19.49 -28.81 -17.09
C GLN A 228 -18.56 -28.51 -18.28
N GLY A 229 -17.59 -29.39 -18.56
CA GLY A 229 -16.50 -29.08 -19.48
C GLY A 229 -15.61 -30.28 -19.81
N LYS A 230 -14.35 -30.00 -20.15
CA LYS A 230 -13.33 -30.99 -20.57
C LYS A 230 -12.05 -30.92 -19.73
N GLY A 231 -12.09 -30.27 -18.57
CA GLY A 231 -10.93 -30.12 -17.68
C GLY A 231 -10.07 -28.89 -17.95
N ASN A 232 -10.62 -27.87 -18.62
CA ASN A 232 -9.92 -26.61 -18.85
C ASN A 232 -9.87 -25.78 -17.57
N LEU A 233 -8.79 -25.01 -17.44
CA LEU A 233 -8.64 -23.98 -16.41
C LEU A 233 -8.90 -22.60 -17.02
N LEU A 234 -9.96 -21.95 -16.57
CA LEU A 234 -10.33 -20.59 -16.93
C LEU A 234 -9.88 -19.64 -15.81
N ILE A 235 -9.20 -18.55 -16.18
CA ILE A 235 -8.66 -17.58 -15.23
C ILE A 235 -9.17 -16.19 -15.63
N THR A 236 -9.81 -15.48 -14.70
CA THR A 236 -10.28 -14.09 -14.91
C THR A 236 -9.88 -13.20 -13.74
N GLY A 237 -9.83 -11.87 -13.97
CA GLY A 237 -9.46 -10.90 -12.92
C GLY A 237 -8.26 -10.00 -13.23
N GLN A 238 -7.84 -9.92 -14.50
CA GLN A 238 -6.64 -9.21 -14.96
C GLN A 238 -5.36 -9.66 -14.23
N LEU A 239 -5.14 -10.97 -14.23
CA LEU A 239 -3.93 -11.55 -13.67
C LEU A 239 -2.75 -11.41 -14.64
N GLY A 240 -1.61 -10.97 -14.10
CA GLY A 240 -0.33 -11.01 -14.82
C GLY A 240 0.21 -12.42 -14.98
N ASP A 241 1.34 -12.55 -15.67
CA ASP A 241 1.87 -13.86 -16.06
C ASP A 241 2.42 -14.63 -14.86
N VAL A 242 3.04 -13.95 -13.88
CA VAL A 242 3.55 -14.58 -12.65
C VAL A 242 2.39 -15.16 -11.83
N MET A 243 1.27 -14.44 -11.76
CA MET A 243 0.10 -14.94 -11.03
C MET A 243 -0.55 -16.13 -11.76
N LYS A 244 -0.59 -16.14 -13.10
CA LYS A 244 -1.07 -17.31 -13.86
C LYS A 244 -0.21 -18.55 -13.62
N GLU A 245 1.11 -18.40 -13.55
CA GLU A 245 2.02 -19.49 -13.18
C GLU A 245 1.73 -20.02 -11.77
N SER A 246 1.49 -19.12 -10.81
CA SER A 246 1.07 -19.49 -9.45
C SER A 246 -0.20 -20.34 -9.44
N VAL A 247 -1.19 -20.02 -10.29
CA VAL A 247 -2.41 -20.84 -10.44
C VAL A 247 -2.10 -22.25 -10.97
N GLN A 248 -1.17 -22.38 -11.93
CA GLN A 248 -0.79 -23.69 -12.47
C GLN A 248 -0.09 -24.56 -11.42
N ILE A 249 0.80 -23.95 -10.62
CA ILE A 249 1.48 -24.61 -9.50
C ILE A 249 0.44 -25.07 -8.46
N ALA A 250 -0.49 -24.19 -8.11
CA ALA A 250 -1.55 -24.48 -7.15
C ALA A 250 -2.44 -25.64 -7.60
N LEU A 251 -2.86 -25.66 -8.87
CA LEU A 251 -3.65 -26.76 -9.43
C LEU A 251 -2.87 -28.09 -9.40
N SER A 252 -1.58 -28.06 -9.73
CA SER A 252 -0.73 -29.24 -9.68
C SER A 252 -0.59 -29.81 -8.26
N LEU A 253 -0.46 -28.94 -7.26
CA LEU A 253 -0.45 -29.32 -5.85
C LEU A 253 -1.78 -29.95 -5.41
N VAL A 254 -2.92 -29.31 -5.74
CA VAL A 254 -4.25 -29.82 -5.34
C VAL A 254 -4.52 -31.19 -5.96
N LYS A 255 -4.17 -31.40 -7.23
CA LYS A 255 -4.26 -32.72 -7.88
C LYS A 255 -3.39 -33.78 -7.20
N SER A 256 -2.23 -33.38 -6.69
CA SER A 256 -1.34 -34.31 -5.97
C SER A 256 -1.84 -34.62 -4.55
N LEU A 257 -2.51 -33.68 -3.89
CA LEU A 257 -2.98 -33.83 -2.51
C LEU A 257 -4.35 -34.52 -2.42
N TYR A 258 -5.23 -34.27 -3.39
CA TYR A 258 -6.61 -34.76 -3.43
C TYR A 258 -6.91 -35.47 -4.77
N PRO A 259 -6.20 -36.57 -5.07
CA PRO A 259 -6.31 -37.23 -6.38
C PRO A 259 -7.72 -37.80 -6.64
N GLU A 260 -8.43 -38.27 -5.60
CA GLU A 260 -9.78 -38.82 -5.74
C GLU A 260 -10.81 -37.71 -5.98
N GLU A 261 -10.75 -36.64 -5.18
CA GLU A 261 -11.67 -35.52 -5.28
C GLU A 261 -11.47 -34.73 -6.57
N THR A 262 -10.24 -34.66 -7.08
CA THR A 262 -9.93 -33.97 -8.34
C THR A 262 -10.29 -34.75 -9.59
N ALA A 263 -10.74 -36.01 -9.48
CA ALA A 263 -11.23 -36.79 -10.63
C ALA A 263 -12.43 -36.11 -11.34
N VAL A 264 -13.20 -35.29 -10.61
CA VAL A 264 -14.31 -34.51 -11.18
C VAL A 264 -13.87 -33.55 -12.30
N LEU A 265 -12.60 -33.12 -12.27
CA LEU A 265 -12.01 -32.19 -13.25
C LEU A 265 -11.86 -32.81 -14.64
N GLU A 266 -11.98 -34.13 -14.81
CA GLU A 266 -11.98 -34.73 -16.16
C GLU A 266 -13.20 -34.32 -16.98
N ASN A 267 -14.34 -34.09 -16.31
CA ASN A 267 -15.62 -33.77 -16.93
C ASN A 267 -16.10 -32.34 -16.64
N HIS A 268 -15.30 -31.56 -15.91
CA HIS A 268 -15.63 -30.20 -15.51
C HIS A 268 -14.47 -29.25 -15.76
N ASP A 269 -14.77 -28.10 -16.35
CA ASP A 269 -13.85 -26.97 -16.39
C ASP A 269 -13.87 -26.26 -15.04
N MET A 270 -12.71 -25.75 -14.64
CA MET A 270 -12.52 -25.02 -13.41
C MET A 270 -12.28 -23.55 -13.72
N HIS A 271 -13.09 -22.67 -13.14
CA HIS A 271 -12.96 -21.23 -13.31
C HIS A 271 -12.49 -20.61 -12.00
N LEU A 272 -11.30 -20.01 -12.02
CA LEU A 272 -10.76 -19.16 -10.96
C LEU A 272 -10.98 -17.69 -11.31
N HIS A 273 -11.58 -16.94 -10.40
CA HIS A 273 -11.77 -15.50 -10.51
C HIS A 273 -11.10 -14.78 -9.33
N VAL A 274 -10.36 -13.72 -9.65
CA VAL A 274 -9.88 -12.76 -8.66
C VAL A 274 -10.59 -11.41 -8.94
N PRO A 275 -11.55 -10.98 -8.08
CA PRO A 275 -12.32 -9.73 -8.20
C PRO A 275 -11.44 -8.48 -8.28
N ALA A 276 -12.06 -7.31 -8.48
CA ALA A 276 -11.38 -6.04 -8.80
C ALA A 276 -10.58 -6.09 -10.11
N GLY A 277 -11.21 -6.61 -11.18
CA GLY A 277 -10.59 -6.81 -12.49
C GLY A 277 -10.23 -5.54 -13.27
N ALA A 278 -10.15 -4.37 -12.65
CA ALA A 278 -9.62 -3.14 -13.25
C ALA A 278 -8.22 -2.77 -12.74
N VAL A 279 -7.77 -3.42 -11.65
CA VAL A 279 -6.44 -3.26 -11.08
C VAL A 279 -5.62 -4.49 -11.48
N PRO A 280 -4.49 -4.30 -12.20
CA PRO A 280 -3.60 -5.40 -12.52
C PRO A 280 -3.07 -6.06 -11.25
N LYS A 281 -3.13 -7.39 -11.19
CA LYS A 281 -2.64 -8.18 -10.05
C LYS A 281 -1.55 -9.09 -10.57
N ASP A 282 -0.32 -8.74 -10.26
CA ASP A 282 0.84 -9.53 -10.64
C ASP A 282 1.73 -9.72 -9.42
N GLY A 283 1.98 -10.98 -9.07
CA GLY A 283 2.70 -11.36 -7.87
C GLY A 283 2.32 -12.74 -7.36
N PRO A 284 3.28 -13.55 -6.88
CA PRO A 284 3.03 -14.94 -6.49
C PRO A 284 2.43 -15.08 -5.08
N SER A 285 2.27 -13.98 -4.34
CA SER A 285 1.90 -13.97 -2.92
C SER A 285 0.47 -14.44 -2.57
N ALA A 286 -0.34 -14.77 -3.58
CA ALA A 286 -1.67 -15.36 -3.43
C ALA A 286 -1.67 -16.90 -3.52
N GLY A 287 -0.49 -17.53 -3.69
CA GLY A 287 -0.35 -18.96 -3.93
C GLY A 287 -1.08 -19.84 -2.93
N ILE A 288 -0.91 -19.59 -1.63
CA ILE A 288 -1.59 -20.39 -0.59
C ILE A 288 -3.11 -20.19 -0.59
N THR A 289 -3.57 -18.97 -0.91
CA THR A 289 -4.98 -18.63 -1.04
C THR A 289 -5.61 -19.38 -2.21
N ILE A 290 -4.92 -19.42 -3.36
CA ILE A 290 -5.38 -20.14 -4.55
C ILE A 290 -5.44 -21.64 -4.26
N VAL A 291 -4.40 -22.23 -3.66
CA VAL A 291 -4.43 -23.66 -3.30
C VAL A 291 -5.62 -23.96 -2.38
N THR A 292 -5.84 -23.13 -1.37
CA THR A 292 -6.94 -23.35 -0.42
C THR A 292 -8.31 -23.20 -1.06
N ALA A 293 -8.50 -22.23 -1.97
CA ALA A 293 -9.76 -22.08 -2.71
C ALA A 293 -10.03 -23.30 -3.59
N LEU A 294 -9.02 -23.77 -4.32
CA LEU A 294 -9.14 -24.95 -5.16
C LEU A 294 -9.40 -26.23 -4.34
N ALA A 295 -8.68 -26.44 -3.24
CA ALA A 295 -8.90 -27.55 -2.33
C ALA A 295 -10.31 -27.51 -1.69
N SER A 296 -10.75 -26.32 -1.27
CA SER A 296 -12.10 -26.08 -0.75
C SER A 296 -13.18 -26.45 -1.76
N LEU A 297 -13.00 -26.09 -3.03
CA LEU A 297 -13.93 -26.40 -4.11
C LEU A 297 -14.05 -27.90 -4.35
N VAL A 298 -12.93 -28.62 -4.48
CA VAL A 298 -12.96 -30.05 -4.83
C VAL A 298 -13.38 -30.95 -3.66
N THR A 299 -13.03 -30.57 -2.43
CA THR A 299 -13.46 -31.31 -1.23
C THR A 299 -14.86 -30.95 -0.77
N GLY A 300 -15.43 -29.85 -1.26
CA GLY A 300 -16.71 -29.29 -0.80
C GLY A 300 -16.67 -28.70 0.61
N LYS A 301 -15.49 -28.62 1.25
CA LYS A 301 -15.32 -28.05 2.59
C LYS A 301 -15.09 -26.56 2.49
N ALA A 302 -15.93 -25.74 3.12
CA ALA A 302 -15.80 -24.29 3.07
C ALA A 302 -14.70 -23.77 4.01
N ALA A 303 -13.86 -22.86 3.51
CA ALA A 303 -12.88 -22.18 4.34
C ALA A 303 -13.54 -21.26 5.38
N ASP A 304 -12.85 -21.02 6.50
CA ASP A 304 -13.32 -20.10 7.52
C ASP A 304 -13.28 -18.64 7.04
N THR A 305 -14.39 -17.92 7.23
CA THR A 305 -14.53 -16.50 6.85
C THR A 305 -13.71 -15.56 7.72
N GLU A 306 -13.30 -16.03 8.89
CA GLU A 306 -12.46 -15.30 9.85
C GLU A 306 -10.96 -15.35 9.53
N CYS A 307 -10.58 -16.15 8.53
CA CYS A 307 -9.19 -16.37 8.14
C CYS A 307 -8.84 -15.59 6.87
N ALA A 308 -7.65 -15.00 6.85
CA ALA A 308 -6.99 -14.54 5.63
C ALA A 308 -5.59 -15.15 5.51
N MET A 309 -5.04 -15.16 4.31
CA MET A 309 -3.74 -15.80 4.08
C MET A 309 -2.96 -15.13 2.94
N THR A 310 -1.63 -15.12 3.07
CA THR A 310 -0.70 -14.69 2.02
C THR A 310 0.55 -15.56 2.06
N GLY A 311 1.12 -15.85 0.89
CA GLY A 311 2.28 -16.71 0.76
C GLY A 311 2.42 -17.24 -0.66
N GLU A 312 3.65 -17.27 -1.16
CA GLU A 312 3.96 -17.95 -2.41
C GLU A 312 4.05 -19.46 -2.17
N VAL A 313 3.71 -20.27 -3.18
CA VAL A 313 3.75 -21.74 -3.09
C VAL A 313 4.69 -22.32 -4.13
N SER A 314 5.44 -23.34 -3.72
CA SER A 314 6.25 -24.17 -4.61
C SER A 314 5.56 -25.50 -4.93
N LEU A 315 5.94 -26.14 -6.04
CA LEU A 315 5.45 -27.50 -6.40
C LEU A 315 5.73 -28.57 -5.33
N ARG A 316 6.64 -28.31 -4.39
CA ARG A 316 6.93 -29.21 -3.26
C ARG A 316 5.97 -29.02 -2.07
N GLY A 317 5.04 -28.07 -2.16
CA GLY A 317 4.10 -27.73 -1.10
C GLY A 317 4.70 -26.85 0.00
N GLY A 318 5.91 -26.33 -0.19
CA GLY A 318 6.53 -25.35 0.71
C GLY A 318 6.00 -23.93 0.42
N ILE A 319 5.85 -23.14 1.48
CA ILE A 319 5.41 -21.75 1.46
C ILE A 319 6.64 -20.84 1.52
N LEU A 320 6.74 -19.88 0.58
CA LEU A 320 7.87 -18.96 0.43
C LEU A 320 7.51 -17.56 0.93
N PRO A 321 8.51 -16.76 1.38
CA PRO A 321 8.30 -15.43 1.92
C PRO A 321 7.74 -14.45 0.89
N ILE A 322 7.05 -13.43 1.39
CA ILE A 322 6.39 -12.39 0.58
C ILE A 322 6.79 -10.99 1.05
N GLY A 323 6.59 -9.99 0.19
CA GLY A 323 6.76 -8.57 0.57
C GLY A 323 5.46 -7.92 1.05
N GLY A 324 5.61 -6.76 1.71
CA GLY A 324 4.51 -5.89 2.13
C GLY A 324 3.62 -6.49 3.23
N LEU A 325 4.22 -7.28 4.14
CA LEU A 325 3.49 -7.92 5.23
C LEU A 325 2.79 -6.91 6.15
N PRO A 326 3.41 -5.79 6.59
CA PRO A 326 2.75 -4.82 7.46
C PRO A 326 1.47 -4.25 6.84
N GLU A 327 1.48 -3.86 5.57
CA GLU A 327 0.30 -3.35 4.89
C GLU A 327 -0.79 -4.40 4.74
N LYS A 328 -0.42 -5.65 4.45
CA LYS A 328 -1.36 -6.77 4.34
C LYS A 328 -2.04 -7.06 5.67
N LEU A 329 -1.31 -7.03 6.78
CA LEU A 329 -1.87 -7.22 8.13
C LEU A 329 -2.77 -6.05 8.55
N MET A 330 -2.37 -4.81 8.24
CA MET A 330 -3.26 -3.65 8.42
C MET A 330 -4.56 -3.78 7.63
N ALA A 331 -4.52 -4.37 6.44
CA ALA A 331 -5.73 -4.64 5.65
C ALA A 331 -6.62 -5.70 6.29
N ALA A 332 -6.04 -6.80 6.76
CA ALA A 332 -6.76 -7.85 7.46
C ALA A 332 -7.47 -7.30 8.72
N GLN A 333 -6.74 -6.55 9.53
CA GLN A 333 -7.26 -5.91 10.74
C GLN A 333 -8.41 -4.94 10.42
N ARG A 334 -8.27 -4.14 9.36
CA ARG A 334 -9.31 -3.20 8.90
C ARG A 334 -10.57 -3.91 8.40
N ALA A 335 -10.41 -5.05 7.73
CA ALA A 335 -11.52 -5.87 7.24
C ALA A 335 -12.22 -6.71 8.34
N GLY A 336 -11.67 -6.70 9.57
CA GLY A 336 -12.22 -7.43 10.71
C GLY A 336 -11.91 -8.93 10.69
N ILE A 337 -10.86 -9.34 9.96
CA ILE A 337 -10.28 -10.68 10.00
C ILE A 337 -9.65 -10.90 11.37
N SER A 338 -9.76 -12.10 11.93
CA SER A 338 -9.20 -12.43 13.24
C SER A 338 -7.96 -13.33 13.16
N ARG A 339 -7.84 -14.18 12.13
CA ARG A 339 -6.71 -15.09 11.93
C ARG A 339 -6.01 -14.83 10.61
N VAL A 340 -4.68 -14.72 10.61
CA VAL A 340 -3.89 -14.52 9.39
C VAL A 340 -2.76 -15.54 9.27
N PHE A 341 -2.77 -16.31 8.19
CA PHE A 341 -1.66 -17.21 7.85
C PHE A 341 -0.59 -16.46 7.06
N ILE A 342 0.65 -16.53 7.56
CA ILE A 342 1.81 -15.88 6.95
C ILE A 342 2.93 -16.91 6.72
N PRO A 343 3.84 -16.70 5.75
CA PRO A 343 5.01 -17.56 5.62
C PRO A 343 5.89 -17.49 6.88
N TYR A 344 6.41 -18.63 7.31
CA TYR A 344 7.29 -18.69 8.49
C TYR A 344 8.51 -17.79 8.36
N ASP A 345 9.06 -17.66 7.16
CA ASP A 345 10.25 -16.87 6.88
C ASP A 345 10.00 -15.34 6.94
N ASN A 346 8.74 -14.90 7.05
CA ASN A 346 8.38 -13.49 7.27
C ASN A 346 8.19 -13.14 8.76
N LEU A 347 8.65 -13.97 9.69
CA LEU A 347 8.54 -13.68 11.13
C LEU A 347 9.28 -12.40 11.54
N GLU A 348 10.43 -12.12 10.92
CA GLU A 348 11.23 -10.91 11.20
C GLU A 348 10.49 -9.63 10.75
N ASP A 349 9.68 -9.70 9.68
CA ASP A 349 8.89 -8.56 9.19
C ASP A 349 7.78 -8.13 10.17
N LEU A 350 7.50 -8.92 11.21
CA LEU A 350 6.55 -8.56 12.27
C LEU A 350 7.06 -7.43 13.18
N ASP A 351 8.36 -7.17 13.18
CA ASP A 351 8.95 -6.06 13.93
C ASP A 351 8.49 -4.71 13.40
N ASP A 352 8.21 -4.62 12.09
CA ASP A 352 7.67 -3.42 11.42
C ASP A 352 6.15 -3.26 11.59
N VAL A 353 5.48 -4.21 12.24
CA VAL A 353 4.02 -4.20 12.45
C VAL A 353 3.68 -3.57 13.79
N ALA A 354 2.85 -2.53 13.75
CA ALA A 354 2.36 -1.86 14.96
C ALA A 354 1.69 -2.84 15.95
N ASP A 355 1.96 -2.68 17.25
CA ASP A 355 1.46 -3.58 18.29
C ASP A 355 -0.07 -3.68 18.30
N GLU A 356 -0.78 -2.58 18.04
CA GLU A 356 -2.25 -2.57 17.96
C GLU A 356 -2.84 -3.41 16.82
N VAL A 357 -2.04 -3.70 15.77
CA VAL A 357 -2.42 -4.61 14.69
C VAL A 357 -2.17 -6.05 15.13
N LYS A 358 -0.99 -6.32 15.73
CA LYS A 358 -0.61 -7.65 16.26
C LYS A 358 -1.56 -8.11 17.38
N GLU A 359 -2.00 -7.21 18.25
CA GLU A 359 -2.92 -7.53 19.35
C GLU A 359 -4.32 -7.92 18.88
N LYS A 360 -4.74 -7.47 17.70
CA LYS A 360 -6.08 -7.74 17.13
C LYS A 360 -6.11 -8.93 16.17
N LEU A 361 -4.94 -9.46 15.80
CA LEU A 361 -4.80 -10.55 14.85
C LEU A 361 -4.08 -11.73 15.50
N GLU A 362 -4.66 -12.91 15.39
CA GLU A 362 -3.93 -14.15 15.61
C GLU A 362 -3.10 -14.46 14.35
N ILE A 363 -1.81 -14.17 14.41
CA ILE A 363 -0.86 -14.38 13.31
C ILE A 363 -0.29 -15.80 13.40
N LEU A 364 -0.45 -16.57 12.32
CA LEU A 364 -0.14 -18.00 12.24
C LEU A 364 0.97 -18.25 11.20
N PRO A 365 2.24 -18.39 11.63
CA PRO A 365 3.35 -18.68 10.73
C PRO A 365 3.28 -20.12 10.20
N VAL A 366 3.38 -20.32 8.89
CA VAL A 366 3.25 -21.62 8.24
C VAL A 366 4.40 -21.90 7.26
N LYS A 367 4.80 -23.18 7.18
CA LYS A 367 5.89 -23.64 6.29
C LYS A 367 5.38 -24.46 5.11
N LYS A 368 4.30 -25.21 5.30
CA LYS A 368 3.73 -26.08 4.28
C LYS A 368 2.27 -25.79 4.07
N VAL A 369 1.84 -26.00 2.82
CA VAL A 369 0.45 -25.84 2.41
C VAL A 369 -0.47 -26.83 3.13
N SER A 370 0.00 -28.06 3.40
CA SER A 370 -0.75 -29.06 4.17
C SER A 370 -1.23 -28.52 5.53
N ASP A 371 -0.35 -27.79 6.22
CA ASP A 371 -0.61 -27.28 7.57
C ASP A 371 -1.73 -26.23 7.55
N VAL A 372 -1.81 -25.44 6.46
CA VAL A 372 -2.88 -24.46 6.23
C VAL A 372 -4.20 -25.18 5.94
N LEU A 373 -4.18 -26.16 5.04
CA LEU A 373 -5.40 -26.87 4.62
C LEU A 373 -6.05 -27.63 5.79
N GLU A 374 -5.27 -28.29 6.64
CA GLU A 374 -5.77 -28.97 7.84
C GLU A 374 -6.46 -27.99 8.80
N GLN A 375 -5.86 -26.81 9.02
CA GLN A 375 -6.43 -25.81 9.93
C GLN A 375 -7.64 -25.07 9.38
N VAL A 376 -7.71 -24.88 8.05
CA VAL A 376 -8.73 -24.07 7.39
C VAL A 376 -9.93 -24.89 6.92
N LEU A 377 -9.72 -26.14 6.50
CA LEU A 377 -10.75 -26.97 5.88
C LEU A 377 -11.19 -28.17 6.73
N GLU A 378 -10.35 -28.66 7.65
CA GLU A 378 -10.62 -29.92 8.37
C GLU A 378 -11.12 -29.73 9.80
N LYS A 379 -11.19 -28.48 10.28
CA LYS A 379 -11.74 -28.13 11.60
C LYS A 379 -13.19 -27.69 11.59
#